data_AF-A0A915UNS7-F1
#
_entry.id   AF-A0A915UNS7-F1
#
_cell.length_a   1.000
_cell.length_b   1.000
_cell.length_c   1.000
_cell.angle_alpha   90.00
_cell.angle_beta   90.00
_cell.angle_gamma   90.00
#
_symmetry.space_group_name_H-M   'P 1'
#
loop_
_entity.id
_entity.type
_entity.pdbx_description
1 polymer ?
#
loop_
_entity_poly.entity_id
_entity_poly.type
_entity_poly.pdbx_seq_one_letter_code
_entity_poly.pdbx_strand_id
1 'polypeptide(L)'
;MEYVECLNEPLGLGGCTLNDYLRVYKAFSQALSAYNASAPRPVKLIGFGEPMHLPASDQEPDPTKVGFFRQFAEYVKVNALALDMVSIHPYDDSPYRVYQLARLYRQEMDNVGWQQKDLVMTEYGSISSVARPEDDLYTLSRKLAAFQTVVKVFLQGTVKIATGDRVVPSGDPYAKPYLRLGGTLFFTTDKRMLPAIQAVKMLTLLEESFPTIVYWLEPNAQNVAVVALKSPDNLRLAILMANASWDTWQINLNIPSLANFRSATEYGFGDGDLESRPLPLDSLRSSYQLQPFDVRLIILQP
;
A
#
# COMPACT_ATOMS: atom_id res chain seq x y z
N MET A 1 -12.70 -3.35 -16.65
CA MET A 1 -12.20 -2.00 -17.02
C MET A 1 -10.69 -2.11 -17.08
N GLU A 2 -10.09 -1.68 -18.17
CA GLU A 2 -8.65 -1.83 -18.43
C GLU A 2 -7.94 -0.50 -18.15
N TYR A 3 -6.69 -0.58 -17.71
CA TYR A 3 -5.85 0.56 -17.36
C TYR A 3 -4.54 0.49 -18.13
N VAL A 4 -4.00 1.63 -18.50
CA VAL A 4 -2.66 1.74 -19.08
C VAL A 4 -1.90 2.87 -18.38
N GLU A 5 -0.64 2.61 -18.06
CA GLU A 5 0.26 3.60 -17.46
C GLU A 5 1.25 4.10 -18.51
N CYS A 6 1.40 5.43 -18.60
CA CYS A 6 2.33 6.04 -19.54
C CYS A 6 3.75 6.06 -18.97
N LEU A 7 4.53 5.02 -19.31
CA LEU A 7 5.92 4.79 -18.87
C LEU A 7 6.05 4.47 -17.37
N ASN A 8 7.20 3.92 -16.98
CA ASN A 8 7.57 3.63 -15.60
C ASN A 8 8.72 4.55 -15.23
N GLU A 9 8.55 5.41 -14.23
CA GLU A 9 9.62 6.23 -13.65
C GLU A 9 10.47 7.01 -14.69
N PRO A 10 9.84 7.71 -15.66
CA PRO A 10 10.53 8.26 -16.82
C PRO A 10 11.71 9.19 -16.46
N LEU A 11 11.60 9.98 -15.38
CA LEU A 11 12.68 10.86 -14.92
C LEU A 11 13.64 10.15 -13.96
N GLY A 12 13.15 9.14 -13.22
CA GLY A 12 13.91 8.39 -12.20
C GLY A 12 14.92 7.40 -12.79
N LEU A 13 14.58 6.71 -13.88
CA LEU A 13 15.45 5.70 -14.50
C LEU A 13 16.54 6.29 -15.42
N GLY A 14 16.79 7.60 -15.35
CA GLY A 14 17.93 8.27 -15.99
C GLY A 14 17.85 8.40 -17.51
N GLY A 15 16.69 8.17 -18.11
CA GLY A 15 16.52 8.11 -19.57
C GLY A 15 15.77 9.28 -20.23
N CYS A 16 15.21 10.22 -19.45
CA CYS A 16 14.28 11.22 -19.96
C CYS A 16 14.41 12.55 -19.20
N THR A 17 14.49 13.69 -19.88
CA THR A 17 14.25 14.99 -19.23
C THR A 17 12.74 15.20 -19.03
N LEU A 18 12.34 16.16 -18.19
CA LEU A 18 10.92 16.52 -18.05
C LEU A 18 10.29 16.87 -19.40
N ASN A 19 10.97 17.63 -20.24
CA ASN A 19 10.47 17.99 -21.57
C ASN A 19 10.30 16.79 -22.49
N ASP A 20 11.20 15.81 -22.42
CA ASP A 20 11.08 14.56 -23.17
C ASP A 20 9.84 13.78 -22.72
N TYR A 21 9.64 13.66 -21.40
CA TYR A 21 8.48 12.99 -20.83
C TYR A 21 7.17 13.68 -21.24
N LEU A 22 7.08 15.01 -21.13
CA LEU A 22 5.87 15.74 -21.52
C LEU A 22 5.51 15.56 -22.99
N ARG A 23 6.52 15.51 -23.89
CA ARG A 23 6.30 15.22 -25.32
C ARG A 23 5.75 13.82 -25.55
N VAL A 24 6.35 12.82 -24.90
CA VAL A 24 5.88 11.43 -25.01
C VAL A 24 4.48 11.28 -24.42
N TYR A 25 4.23 11.87 -23.25
CA TYR A 25 2.92 11.85 -22.60
C TYR A 25 1.83 12.46 -23.49
N LYS A 26 2.11 13.60 -24.14
CA LYS A 26 1.18 14.21 -25.11
C LYS A 26 0.85 13.27 -26.26
N ALA A 27 1.86 12.69 -26.90
CA ALA A 27 1.64 11.76 -28.01
C ALA A 27 0.86 10.52 -27.57
N PHE A 28 1.20 9.95 -26.41
CA PHE A 28 0.53 8.79 -25.83
C PHE A 28 -0.94 9.08 -25.50
N SER A 29 -1.20 10.20 -24.82
CA SER A 29 -2.54 10.64 -24.43
C SER A 29 -3.44 10.90 -25.64
N GLN A 30 -2.90 11.49 -26.72
CA GLN A 30 -3.62 11.71 -27.97
C GLN A 30 -3.93 10.40 -28.69
N ALA A 31 -2.95 9.48 -28.78
CA ALA A 31 -3.15 8.17 -29.38
C ALA A 31 -4.21 7.36 -28.63
N LEU A 32 -4.17 7.38 -27.29
CA LEU A 32 -5.16 6.71 -26.44
C LEU A 32 -6.55 7.32 -26.60
N SER A 33 -6.65 8.66 -26.67
CA SER A 33 -7.93 9.34 -26.90
C SER A 33 -8.54 8.95 -28.25
N ALA A 34 -7.71 8.87 -29.30
CA ALA A 34 -8.15 8.41 -30.62
C ALA A 34 -8.62 6.95 -30.61
N TYR A 35 -7.90 6.06 -29.90
CA TYR A 35 -8.33 4.68 -29.70
C TYR A 35 -9.68 4.63 -28.96
N ASN A 36 -9.80 5.30 -27.81
CA ASN A 36 -10.99 5.31 -26.98
C ASN A 36 -12.23 5.89 -27.67
N ALA A 37 -12.06 6.78 -28.66
CA ALA A 37 -13.18 7.33 -29.43
C ALA A 37 -13.94 6.28 -30.26
N SER A 38 -13.32 5.14 -30.55
CA SER A 38 -13.92 4.06 -31.35
C SER A 38 -13.86 2.68 -30.69
N ALA A 39 -13.21 2.55 -29.54
CA ALA A 39 -13.02 1.28 -28.88
C ALA A 39 -14.31 0.80 -28.18
N PRO A 40 -14.70 -0.49 -28.35
CA PRO A 40 -15.81 -1.09 -27.62
C PRO A 40 -15.53 -1.20 -26.11
N ARG A 41 -14.25 -1.08 -25.71
CA ARG A 41 -13.79 -1.09 -24.33
C ARG A 41 -12.76 0.03 -24.17
N PRO A 42 -13.18 1.25 -23.73
CA PRO A 42 -12.25 2.32 -23.48
C PRO A 42 -11.34 1.98 -22.29
N VAL A 43 -10.10 2.43 -22.38
CA VAL A 43 -9.04 2.20 -21.38
C VAL A 43 -8.79 3.50 -20.61
N LYS A 44 -8.56 3.39 -19.30
CA LYS A 44 -8.21 4.53 -18.45
C LYS A 44 -6.70 4.78 -18.43
N LEU A 45 -6.30 6.05 -18.45
CA LEU A 45 -4.91 6.48 -18.44
C LEU A 45 -4.42 6.81 -17.03
N ILE A 46 -3.34 6.15 -16.64
CA ILE A 46 -2.54 6.45 -15.46
C ILE A 46 -1.27 7.18 -15.91
N GLY A 47 -0.86 8.22 -15.19
CA GLY A 47 0.33 9.00 -15.53
C GLY A 47 1.08 9.55 -14.32
N PHE A 48 2.21 10.20 -14.60
CA PHE A 48 3.24 10.64 -13.65
C PHE A 48 4.18 9.51 -13.24
N GLY A 49 3.74 8.53 -12.43
CA GLY A 49 4.46 7.25 -12.23
C GLY A 49 5.92 7.40 -11.79
N GLU A 50 6.24 8.44 -11.00
CA GLU A 50 7.60 8.80 -10.63
C GLU A 50 8.01 8.24 -9.25
N PRO A 51 9.27 7.81 -9.06
CA PRO A 51 9.81 7.46 -7.77
C PRO A 51 10.03 8.71 -6.93
N MET A 52 9.59 8.66 -5.69
CA MET A 52 9.67 9.77 -4.73
C MET A 52 10.06 9.32 -3.33
N HIS A 53 10.77 10.20 -2.63
CA HIS A 53 11.22 10.01 -1.26
C HIS A 53 11.02 11.31 -0.48
N LEU A 54 10.77 11.21 0.83
CA LEU A 54 10.88 12.39 1.69
C LEU A 54 12.37 12.73 1.89
N PRO A 55 12.75 14.02 1.84
CA PRO A 55 14.14 14.43 1.98
C PRO A 55 14.71 14.05 3.35
N ALA A 56 15.96 13.56 3.38
CA ALA A 56 16.72 13.37 4.62
C ALA A 56 17.40 14.67 5.09
N SER A 57 17.65 15.61 4.17
CA SER A 57 18.06 17.01 4.31
C SER A 57 18.01 17.65 2.90
N ASP A 58 18.39 18.93 2.73
CA ASP A 58 18.36 19.72 1.46
C ASP A 58 19.11 19.06 0.28
N GLN A 59 18.57 17.97 -0.24
CA GLN A 59 19.11 17.20 -1.35
C GLN A 59 18.58 17.76 -2.65
N GLU A 60 19.51 18.15 -3.52
CA GLU A 60 19.24 18.47 -4.91
C GLU A 60 19.66 17.28 -5.79
N PRO A 61 18.81 16.83 -6.73
CA PRO A 61 17.46 17.34 -7.02
C PRO A 61 16.42 16.93 -5.97
N ASP A 62 15.37 17.74 -5.79
CA ASP A 62 14.24 17.51 -4.86
C ASP A 62 13.68 16.07 -5.00
N PRO A 63 13.89 15.20 -3.99
CA PRO A 63 13.50 13.79 -4.07
C PRO A 63 11.99 13.59 -3.97
N THR A 64 11.22 14.60 -3.56
CA THR A 64 9.75 14.53 -3.55
C THR A 64 9.15 14.69 -4.94
N LYS A 65 9.88 15.34 -5.88
CA LYS A 65 9.45 15.66 -7.25
C LYS A 65 8.16 16.48 -7.38
N VAL A 66 7.74 17.17 -6.31
CA VAL A 66 6.53 18.01 -6.34
C VAL A 66 6.64 19.11 -7.41
N GLY A 67 7.83 19.70 -7.58
CA GLY A 67 8.07 20.70 -8.63
C GLY A 67 7.85 20.15 -10.05
N PHE A 68 8.20 18.89 -10.30
CA PHE A 68 7.94 18.23 -11.59
C PHE A 68 6.47 17.84 -11.74
N PHE A 69 5.83 17.38 -10.67
CA PHE A 69 4.39 17.09 -10.67
C PHE A 69 3.57 18.32 -11.06
N ARG A 70 3.85 19.48 -10.48
CA ARG A 70 3.14 20.74 -10.81
C ARG A 70 3.28 21.11 -12.28
N GLN A 71 4.48 20.97 -12.84
CA GLN A 71 4.72 21.22 -14.27
C GLN A 71 3.99 20.22 -15.16
N PHE A 72 3.97 18.93 -14.78
CA PHE A 72 3.20 17.91 -15.46
C PHE A 72 1.69 18.21 -15.44
N ALA A 73 1.15 18.55 -14.26
CA ALA A 73 -0.26 18.84 -14.10
C ALA A 73 -0.71 20.05 -14.93
N GLU A 74 0.09 21.13 -14.92
CA GLU A 74 -0.17 22.30 -15.74
C GLU A 74 -0.11 21.96 -17.22
N TYR A 75 0.88 21.18 -17.65
CA TYR A 75 1.01 20.75 -19.05
C TYR A 75 -0.21 19.93 -19.52
N VAL A 76 -0.67 18.98 -18.71
CA VAL A 76 -1.87 18.17 -18.98
C VAL A 76 -3.11 19.06 -19.13
N LYS A 77 -3.28 20.03 -18.23
CA LYS A 77 -4.42 20.96 -18.23
C LYS A 77 -4.41 21.88 -19.45
N VAL A 78 -3.30 22.56 -19.71
CA VAL A 78 -3.15 23.51 -20.83
C VAL A 78 -3.35 22.84 -22.18
N ASN A 79 -2.91 21.59 -22.33
CA ASN A 79 -3.02 20.85 -23.58
C ASN A 79 -4.31 19.99 -23.66
N ALA A 80 -5.20 20.06 -22.67
CA ALA A 80 -6.42 19.25 -22.57
C ALA A 80 -6.17 17.75 -22.79
N LEU A 81 -5.11 17.22 -22.19
CA LEU A 81 -4.71 15.81 -22.35
C LEU A 81 -5.55 14.90 -21.47
N ALA A 82 -5.84 13.69 -21.96
CA ALA A 82 -6.43 12.63 -21.15
C ALA A 82 -5.49 12.28 -19.97
N LEU A 83 -6.09 12.06 -18.81
CA LEU A 83 -5.48 11.56 -17.57
C LEU A 83 -6.63 11.17 -16.64
N ASP A 84 -6.78 9.89 -16.30
CA ASP A 84 -7.84 9.43 -15.40
C ASP A 84 -7.36 9.39 -13.95
N MET A 85 -6.10 8.98 -13.75
CA MET A 85 -5.51 8.77 -12.43
C MET A 85 -4.06 9.25 -12.39
N VAL A 86 -3.63 9.78 -11.25
CA VAL A 86 -2.23 10.14 -11.00
C VAL A 86 -1.57 8.99 -10.26
N SER A 87 -0.49 8.43 -10.79
CA SER A 87 0.34 7.46 -10.08
C SER A 87 1.56 8.11 -9.44
N ILE A 88 1.93 7.62 -8.27
CA ILE A 88 3.12 7.97 -7.53
C ILE A 88 3.81 6.71 -7.01
N HIS A 89 5.15 6.69 -6.99
CA HIS A 89 5.92 5.56 -6.46
C HIS A 89 6.71 5.97 -5.19
N PRO A 90 6.07 6.01 -4.00
CA PRO A 90 6.75 6.40 -2.77
C PRO A 90 7.63 5.25 -2.25
N TYR A 91 8.94 5.35 -2.49
CA TYR A 91 9.93 4.37 -2.04
C TYR A 91 10.49 4.76 -0.67
N ASP A 92 9.78 4.43 0.40
CA ASP A 92 10.24 4.74 1.75
C ASP A 92 10.27 3.50 2.65
N ASP A 93 11.12 3.51 3.67
CA ASP A 93 11.31 2.39 4.61
C ASP A 93 10.25 2.35 5.72
N SER A 94 9.41 3.39 5.75
CA SER A 94 8.42 3.63 6.78
C SER A 94 7.02 3.81 6.14
N PRO A 95 6.03 2.98 6.51
CA PRO A 95 4.64 3.19 6.11
C PRO A 95 4.11 4.60 6.38
N TYR A 96 4.53 5.23 7.48
CA TYR A 96 4.16 6.60 7.79
C TYR A 96 4.72 7.61 6.79
N ARG A 97 5.96 7.41 6.32
CA ARG A 97 6.58 8.28 5.33
C ARG A 97 5.94 8.10 3.95
N VAL A 98 5.56 6.88 3.60
CA VAL A 98 4.70 6.60 2.43
C VAL A 98 3.38 7.36 2.53
N TYR A 99 2.71 7.32 3.69
CA TYR A 99 1.49 8.08 3.95
C TYR A 99 1.69 9.60 3.80
N GLN A 100 2.79 10.14 4.34
CA GLN A 100 3.11 11.57 4.23
C GLN A 100 3.29 12.02 2.77
N LEU A 101 3.99 11.23 1.94
CA LEU A 101 4.12 11.50 0.50
C LEU A 101 2.77 11.45 -0.20
N ALA A 102 1.94 10.46 0.11
CA ALA A 102 0.60 10.35 -0.44
C ALA A 102 -0.27 11.58 -0.13
N ARG A 103 -0.22 12.05 1.12
CA ARG A 103 -0.95 13.25 1.57
C ARG A 103 -0.45 14.51 0.86
N LEU A 104 0.86 14.65 0.71
CA LEU A 104 1.47 15.75 -0.04
C LEU A 104 0.94 15.77 -1.48
N TYR A 105 0.99 14.64 -2.19
CA TYR A 105 0.50 14.57 -3.57
C TYR A 105 -1.01 14.74 -3.69
N ARG A 106 -1.79 14.25 -2.73
CA ARG A 106 -3.23 14.51 -2.67
C ARG A 106 -3.52 16.01 -2.57
N GLN A 107 -2.79 16.72 -1.72
CA GLN A 107 -2.89 18.17 -1.58
C GLN A 107 -2.48 18.89 -2.88
N GLU A 108 -1.39 18.46 -3.53
CA GLU A 108 -0.96 19.05 -4.79
C GLU A 108 -1.96 18.83 -5.92
N MET A 109 -2.59 17.65 -6.00
CA MET A 109 -3.70 17.39 -6.92
C MET A 109 -4.90 18.31 -6.64
N ASP A 110 -5.23 18.54 -5.38
CA ASP A 110 -6.33 19.44 -5.01
C ASP A 110 -6.01 20.89 -5.41
N ASN A 111 -4.77 21.34 -5.23
CA ASN A 111 -4.30 22.67 -5.61
C ASN A 111 -4.42 22.94 -7.12
N VAL A 112 -4.25 21.91 -7.97
CA VAL A 112 -4.41 22.04 -9.44
C VAL A 112 -5.84 21.80 -9.92
N GLY A 113 -6.79 21.56 -9.02
CA GLY A 113 -8.21 21.35 -9.32
C GLY A 113 -8.58 19.91 -9.70
N TRP A 114 -7.84 18.92 -9.20
CA TRP A 114 -8.05 17.49 -9.47
C TRP A 114 -8.63 16.73 -8.26
N GLN A 115 -9.53 17.36 -7.50
CA GLN A 115 -10.17 16.75 -6.32
C GLN A 115 -10.92 15.45 -6.65
N GLN A 116 -11.41 15.32 -7.89
CA GLN A 116 -12.16 14.15 -8.35
C GLN A 116 -11.30 13.10 -9.05
N LYS A 117 -10.00 13.37 -9.29
CA LYS A 117 -9.10 12.36 -9.86
C LYS A 117 -8.56 11.47 -8.77
N ASP A 118 -8.46 10.18 -9.07
CA ASP A 118 -7.87 9.22 -8.16
C ASP A 118 -6.35 9.41 -8.09
N LEU A 119 -5.81 9.41 -6.87
CA LEU A 119 -4.40 9.18 -6.61
C LEU A 119 -4.21 7.67 -6.46
N VAL A 120 -3.24 7.12 -7.16
CA VAL A 120 -2.90 5.69 -7.12
C VAL A 120 -1.43 5.48 -6.78
N MET A 121 -1.14 4.34 -6.15
CA MET A 121 0.22 3.81 -6.04
C MET A 121 0.27 2.51 -6.83
N THR A 122 1.09 2.49 -7.89
CA THR A 122 1.36 1.30 -8.70
C THR A 122 2.71 0.64 -8.35
N GLU A 123 3.57 1.36 -7.64
CA GLU A 123 4.73 0.85 -6.90
C GLU A 123 4.81 1.60 -5.55
N TYR A 124 5.25 0.94 -4.47
CA TYR A 124 5.59 1.61 -3.20
C TYR A 124 6.52 0.78 -2.32
N GLY A 125 7.09 1.45 -1.32
CA GLY A 125 7.84 0.84 -0.23
C GLY A 125 9.34 0.70 -0.53
N SER A 126 10.11 0.12 0.37
CA SER A 126 11.52 -0.19 0.16
C SER A 126 11.97 -1.21 1.19
N ILE A 127 11.37 -2.41 1.17
CA ILE A 127 11.57 -3.35 2.28
C ILE A 127 13.02 -3.84 2.45
N SER A 128 13.86 -3.68 1.43
CA SER A 128 15.31 -3.95 1.58
C SER A 128 15.95 -3.16 2.71
N SER A 129 15.45 -1.96 2.99
CA SER A 129 15.93 -1.13 4.11
C SER A 129 15.77 -1.81 5.47
N VAL A 130 14.74 -2.64 5.65
CA VAL A 130 14.47 -3.39 6.88
C VAL A 130 14.86 -4.88 6.76
N ALA A 131 15.36 -5.30 5.60
CA ALA A 131 15.92 -6.62 5.40
C ALA A 131 17.28 -6.73 6.11
N ARG A 132 17.50 -7.85 6.77
CA ARG A 132 18.77 -8.21 7.39
C ARG A 132 19.42 -9.37 6.62
N PRO A 133 20.77 -9.47 6.64
CA PRO A 133 21.49 -10.56 5.99
C PRO A 133 21.01 -11.97 6.35
N GLU A 134 20.57 -12.16 7.58
CA GLU A 134 20.11 -13.44 8.12
C GLU A 134 18.63 -13.74 7.85
N ASP A 135 17.87 -12.79 7.29
CA ASP A 135 16.45 -13.02 7.03
C ASP A 135 16.26 -14.09 5.94
N ASP A 136 15.47 -15.12 6.27
CA ASP A 136 14.99 -16.06 5.28
C ASP A 136 13.80 -15.50 4.48
N LEU A 137 13.39 -16.26 3.46
CA LEU A 137 12.29 -15.85 2.57
C LEU A 137 10.98 -15.60 3.33
N TYR A 138 10.69 -16.42 4.35
CA TYR A 138 9.47 -16.29 5.16
C TYR A 138 9.50 -15.03 6.00
N THR A 139 10.64 -14.70 6.61
CA THR A 139 10.85 -13.50 7.43
C THR A 139 10.73 -12.23 6.59
N LEU A 140 11.37 -12.20 5.41
CA LEU A 140 11.20 -11.07 4.47
C LEU A 140 9.74 -10.90 4.05
N SER A 141 9.05 -12.02 3.77
CA SER A 141 7.62 -12.00 3.43
C SER A 141 6.76 -11.49 4.59
N ARG A 142 7.05 -11.87 5.84
CA ARG A 142 6.35 -11.33 7.03
C ARG A 142 6.52 -9.83 7.18
N LYS A 143 7.75 -9.32 7.00
CA LYS A 143 8.02 -7.89 7.01
C LYS A 143 7.16 -7.18 5.96
N LEU A 144 7.06 -7.76 4.76
CA LEU A 144 6.27 -7.19 3.67
C LEU A 144 4.78 -7.20 4.01
N ALA A 145 4.31 -8.31 4.57
CA ALA A 145 2.94 -8.46 5.03
C ALA A 145 2.55 -7.39 6.04
N ALA A 146 3.41 -7.11 7.02
CA ALA A 146 3.19 -6.03 7.99
C ALA A 146 3.23 -4.65 7.32
N PHE A 147 4.24 -4.37 6.51
CA PHE A 147 4.41 -3.09 5.84
C PHE A 147 3.20 -2.72 4.97
N GLN A 148 2.80 -3.61 4.06
CA GLN A 148 1.66 -3.36 3.17
C GLN A 148 0.34 -3.23 3.94
N THR A 149 0.19 -3.97 5.05
CA THR A 149 -1.02 -3.89 5.89
C THR A 149 -1.10 -2.52 6.55
N VAL A 150 0.00 -2.03 7.14
CA VAL A 150 0.05 -0.69 7.74
C VAL A 150 -0.18 0.40 6.68
N VAL A 151 0.48 0.31 5.52
CA VAL A 151 0.28 1.25 4.40
C VAL A 151 -1.19 1.26 3.95
N LYS A 152 -1.80 0.09 3.75
CA LYS A 152 -3.20 -0.03 3.35
C LYS A 152 -4.15 0.59 4.36
N VAL A 153 -3.89 0.43 5.66
CA VAL A 153 -4.69 1.06 6.71
C VAL A 153 -4.45 2.57 6.77
N PHE A 154 -3.21 3.03 6.65
CA PHE A 154 -2.89 4.47 6.72
C PHE A 154 -3.44 5.27 5.52
N LEU A 155 -3.52 4.64 4.35
CA LEU A 155 -3.97 5.30 3.12
C LEU A 155 -5.48 5.20 2.87
N GLN A 156 -6.25 4.65 3.82
CA GLN A 156 -7.71 4.56 3.70
C GLN A 156 -8.32 5.91 3.35
N GLY A 157 -9.14 5.94 2.29
CA GLY A 157 -9.79 7.16 1.79
C GLY A 157 -8.86 8.22 1.17
N THR A 158 -7.55 8.00 1.13
CA THR A 158 -6.58 8.96 0.55
C THR A 158 -6.11 8.53 -0.84
N VAL A 159 -5.80 7.24 -1.01
CA VAL A 159 -5.17 6.68 -2.23
C VAL A 159 -5.76 5.31 -2.55
N LYS A 160 -5.89 4.99 -3.84
CA LYS A 160 -6.16 3.62 -4.29
C LYS A 160 -4.84 2.90 -4.52
N ILE A 161 -4.65 1.77 -3.85
CA ILE A 161 -3.45 0.96 -4.01
C ILE A 161 -3.70 -0.09 -5.10
N ALA A 162 -2.90 -0.10 -6.16
CA ALA A 162 -2.98 -1.13 -7.18
C ALA A 162 -2.15 -2.33 -6.72
N THR A 163 -2.83 -3.43 -6.35
CA THR A 163 -2.18 -4.66 -5.90
C THR A 163 -1.30 -5.25 -7.01
N GLY A 164 0.00 -5.04 -6.88
CA GLY A 164 1.03 -5.48 -7.82
C GLY A 164 2.40 -4.87 -7.51
N ASP A 165 2.50 -4.12 -6.41
CA ASP A 165 3.65 -3.31 -6.08
C ASP A 165 4.92 -4.13 -6.08
N ARG A 166 5.85 -3.68 -6.92
CA ARG A 166 7.24 -4.05 -6.75
C ARG A 166 7.70 -3.35 -5.48
N VAL A 167 7.60 -4.06 -4.37
CA VAL A 167 8.51 -3.80 -3.27
C VAL A 167 9.88 -4.23 -3.76
N VAL A 168 10.59 -3.33 -4.44
CA VAL A 168 11.92 -3.56 -4.97
C VAL A 168 12.88 -3.55 -3.79
N PRO A 169 13.59 -4.65 -3.50
CA PRO A 169 14.76 -4.54 -2.65
C PRO A 169 15.83 -3.78 -3.43
N SER A 170 16.01 -2.49 -3.15
CA SER A 170 17.15 -1.72 -3.63
C SER A 170 18.30 -1.85 -2.63
N GLY A 171 19.47 -2.31 -3.09
CA GLY A 171 20.73 -2.31 -2.33
C GLY A 171 21.60 -3.55 -2.55
N ASP A 172 22.90 -3.35 -2.76
CA ASP A 172 23.93 -4.42 -2.78
C ASP A 172 24.27 -4.83 -1.33
N PRO A 173 24.52 -6.12 -1.00
CA PRO A 173 24.71 -7.29 -1.87
C PRO A 173 23.41 -7.95 -2.37
N TYR A 174 22.25 -7.33 -2.13
CA TYR A 174 20.92 -7.92 -2.27
C TYR A 174 20.20 -7.46 -3.53
N ALA A 175 20.90 -7.43 -4.67
CA ALA A 175 20.29 -7.15 -5.96
C ALA A 175 19.14 -8.11 -6.35
N LYS A 176 18.96 -9.26 -5.64
CA LYS A 176 17.77 -10.15 -5.64
C LYS A 176 17.90 -11.28 -4.59
N PRO A 177 17.64 -11.07 -3.28
CA PRO A 177 17.73 -12.13 -2.28
C PRO A 177 16.73 -13.26 -2.56
N TYR A 178 15.50 -12.95 -2.94
CA TYR A 178 14.45 -13.96 -3.16
C TYR A 178 14.73 -14.94 -4.31
N LEU A 179 15.45 -14.53 -5.37
CA LEU A 179 15.88 -15.46 -6.43
C LEU A 179 16.94 -16.46 -5.93
N ARG A 180 17.82 -16.05 -5.01
CA ARG A 180 18.74 -16.97 -4.32
C ARG A 180 18.03 -17.84 -3.28
N LEU A 181 16.97 -17.31 -2.66
CA LEU A 181 16.21 -17.98 -1.59
C LEU A 181 15.08 -18.90 -2.12
N GLY A 182 14.96 -19.08 -3.44
CA GLY A 182 14.05 -20.06 -4.02
C GLY A 182 12.57 -19.63 -4.04
N GLY A 183 12.27 -18.37 -4.37
CA GLY A 183 10.89 -17.91 -4.56
C GLY A 183 10.75 -16.41 -4.86
N THR A 184 9.53 -15.89 -4.70
CA THR A 184 9.22 -14.46 -4.56
C THR A 184 8.85 -14.17 -3.11
N LEU A 185 8.70 -12.90 -2.72
CA LEU A 185 8.18 -12.56 -1.38
C LEU A 185 6.72 -13.00 -1.17
N PHE A 186 6.01 -13.42 -2.23
CA PHE A 186 4.62 -13.86 -2.19
C PHE A 186 4.47 -15.38 -2.25
N PHE A 187 5.38 -16.07 -2.95
CA PHE A 187 5.30 -17.50 -3.17
C PHE A 187 6.67 -18.15 -3.12
N THR A 188 6.74 -19.34 -2.54
CA THR A 188 7.87 -20.27 -2.73
C THR A 188 7.89 -20.82 -4.16
N THR A 189 8.98 -21.48 -4.56
CA THR A 189 9.11 -22.13 -5.88
C THR A 189 8.04 -23.20 -6.15
N ASP A 190 7.57 -23.90 -5.12
CA ASP A 190 6.47 -24.86 -5.18
C ASP A 190 5.07 -24.20 -5.11
N LYS A 191 5.00 -22.87 -5.20
CA LYS A 191 3.78 -22.05 -5.22
C LYS A 191 3.01 -22.02 -3.90
N ARG A 192 3.61 -22.39 -2.76
CA ARG A 192 2.99 -22.17 -1.45
C ARG A 192 2.93 -20.68 -1.14
N MET A 193 1.82 -20.25 -0.53
CA MET A 193 1.60 -18.84 -0.18
C MET A 193 2.44 -18.43 1.01
N LEU A 194 3.17 -17.33 0.85
CA LEU A 194 3.92 -16.69 1.92
C LEU A 194 3.10 -15.55 2.58
N PRO A 195 3.48 -15.10 3.78
CA PRO A 195 2.76 -14.06 4.53
C PRO A 195 2.31 -12.84 3.74
N ALA A 196 3.12 -12.34 2.79
CA ALA A 196 2.76 -11.19 1.98
C ALA A 196 1.49 -11.42 1.15
N ILE A 197 1.34 -12.56 0.45
CA ILE A 197 0.10 -12.82 -0.30
C ILE A 197 -1.06 -13.16 0.65
N GLN A 198 -0.77 -13.78 1.78
CA GLN A 198 -1.79 -14.06 2.81
C GLN A 198 -2.38 -12.77 3.39
N ALA A 199 -1.56 -11.74 3.60
CA ALA A 199 -2.03 -10.41 4.02
C ALA A 199 -2.88 -9.72 2.94
N VAL A 200 -2.53 -9.85 1.65
CA VAL A 200 -3.40 -9.36 0.57
C VAL A 200 -4.75 -10.08 0.61
N LYS A 201 -4.76 -11.42 0.72
CA LYS A 201 -5.99 -12.22 0.87
C LYS A 201 -6.82 -11.77 2.07
N MET A 202 -6.18 -11.54 3.22
CA MET A 202 -6.84 -11.04 4.43
C MET A 202 -7.49 -9.67 4.20
N LEU A 203 -6.77 -8.73 3.60
CA LEU A 203 -7.25 -7.38 3.31
C LEU A 203 -8.43 -7.39 2.31
N THR A 204 -8.34 -8.18 1.25
CA THR A 204 -9.44 -8.35 0.28
C THR A 204 -10.70 -8.90 0.96
N LEU A 205 -10.57 -9.93 1.79
CA LEU A 205 -11.70 -10.48 2.54
C LEU A 205 -12.33 -9.47 3.49
N LEU A 206 -11.52 -8.61 4.12
CA LEU A 206 -12.01 -7.55 4.99
C LEU A 206 -12.79 -6.49 4.21
N GLU A 207 -12.28 -6.05 3.06
CA GLU A 207 -12.98 -5.08 2.20
C GLU A 207 -14.33 -5.60 1.72
N GLU A 208 -14.41 -6.88 1.37
CA GLU A 208 -15.65 -7.51 0.89
C GLU A 208 -16.64 -7.81 2.02
N SER A 209 -16.15 -8.28 3.17
CA SER A 209 -17.01 -8.81 4.25
C SER A 209 -17.30 -7.82 5.37
N PHE A 210 -16.49 -6.76 5.51
CA PHE A 210 -16.56 -5.77 6.57
C PHE A 210 -16.36 -4.35 5.99
N PRO A 211 -17.32 -3.83 5.22
CA PRO A 211 -17.13 -2.60 4.45
C PRO A 211 -17.10 -1.32 5.29
N THR A 212 -17.54 -1.37 6.55
CA THR A 212 -17.76 -0.17 7.37
C THR A 212 -16.68 -0.02 8.43
N ILE A 213 -15.78 0.95 8.28
CA ILE A 213 -14.80 1.31 9.31
C ILE A 213 -15.51 1.99 10.48
N VAL A 214 -15.29 1.51 11.70
CA VAL A 214 -15.87 2.07 12.94
C VAL A 214 -14.83 2.59 13.92
N TYR A 215 -13.57 2.21 13.74
CA TYR A 215 -12.44 2.77 14.46
C TYR A 215 -11.20 2.68 13.58
N TRP A 216 -10.33 3.68 13.69
CA TRP A 216 -9.05 3.69 13.02
C TRP A 216 -8.05 4.45 13.89
N LEU A 217 -6.90 3.84 14.15
CA LEU A 217 -5.75 4.51 14.73
C LEU A 217 -5.08 5.36 13.65
N GLU A 218 -5.04 6.68 13.88
CA GLU A 218 -4.43 7.64 12.97
C GLU A 218 -3.00 7.23 12.55
N PRO A 219 -2.60 7.53 11.30
CA PRO A 219 -1.24 7.31 10.82
C PRO A 219 -0.20 7.92 11.75
N ASN A 220 0.83 7.15 12.07
CA ASN A 220 1.79 7.51 13.10
C ASN A 220 3.20 7.02 12.78
N ALA A 221 4.20 7.72 13.30
CA ALA A 221 5.62 7.42 13.08
C ALA A 221 6.08 6.09 13.71
N GLN A 222 5.28 5.49 14.59
CA GLN A 222 5.54 4.17 15.16
C GLN A 222 5.26 3.04 14.17
N ASN A 223 4.61 3.32 13.02
CA ASN A 223 4.26 2.33 11.99
C ASN A 223 3.41 1.17 12.55
N VAL A 224 2.51 1.51 13.47
CA VAL A 224 1.51 0.61 14.03
C VAL A 224 0.13 1.02 13.52
N ALA A 225 -0.61 0.05 12.97
CA ALA A 225 -1.96 0.26 12.48
C ALA A 225 -2.95 -0.58 13.30
N VAL A 226 -4.08 0.05 13.62
CA VAL A 226 -5.26 -0.64 14.16
C VAL A 226 -6.48 -0.10 13.41
N VAL A 227 -7.30 -1.00 12.87
CA VAL A 227 -8.58 -0.64 12.25
C VAL A 227 -9.63 -1.65 12.70
N ALA A 228 -10.82 -1.14 13.02
CA ALA A 228 -11.98 -1.97 13.31
C ALA A 228 -13.06 -1.74 12.28
N LEU A 229 -13.62 -2.82 11.74
CA LEU A 229 -14.60 -2.82 10.67
C LEU A 229 -15.82 -3.67 11.03
N LYS A 230 -17.01 -3.23 10.62
CA LYS A 230 -18.26 -3.96 10.79
C LYS A 230 -18.72 -4.62 9.51
N SER A 231 -19.34 -5.79 9.66
CA SER A 231 -20.08 -6.45 8.60
C SER A 231 -21.32 -5.65 8.18
N PRO A 232 -21.88 -5.87 6.97
CA PRO A 232 -23.05 -5.14 6.47
C PRO A 232 -24.29 -5.22 7.40
N ASP A 233 -24.46 -6.35 8.09
CA ASP A 233 -25.53 -6.59 9.06
C ASP A 233 -25.25 -6.01 10.46
N ASN A 234 -24.07 -5.41 10.68
CA ASN A 234 -23.57 -4.90 11.96
C ASN A 234 -23.44 -5.95 13.08
N LEU A 235 -23.52 -7.24 12.76
CA LEU A 235 -23.46 -8.33 13.74
C LEU A 235 -22.04 -8.80 14.04
N ARG A 236 -21.10 -8.59 13.13
CA ARG A 236 -19.70 -9.02 13.28
C ARG A 236 -18.78 -7.81 13.30
N LEU A 237 -17.71 -7.92 14.06
CA LEU A 237 -16.65 -6.90 14.15
C LEU A 237 -15.31 -7.56 13.81
N ALA A 238 -14.62 -7.02 12.82
CA ALA A 238 -13.23 -7.34 12.51
C ALA A 238 -12.33 -6.28 13.14
N ILE A 239 -11.24 -6.71 13.78
CA ILE A 239 -10.19 -5.85 14.33
C ILE A 239 -8.88 -6.31 13.72
N LEU A 240 -8.33 -5.51 12.81
CA LEU A 240 -7.04 -5.75 12.18
C LEU A 240 -5.98 -4.89 12.88
N MET A 241 -4.91 -5.53 13.32
CA MET A 241 -3.76 -4.91 13.95
C MET A 241 -2.50 -5.31 13.17
N ALA A 242 -1.63 -4.34 12.89
CA ALA A 242 -0.38 -4.59 12.21
C ALA A 242 0.74 -3.73 12.80
N ASN A 243 1.92 -4.33 12.95
CA ASN A 243 3.14 -3.66 13.42
C ASN A 243 4.23 -3.83 12.37
N ALA A 244 4.62 -2.74 11.72
CA ALA A 244 5.72 -2.72 10.75
C ALA A 244 7.03 -2.15 11.34
N SER A 245 7.16 -2.12 12.67
CA SER A 245 8.36 -1.65 13.37
C SER A 245 9.16 -2.81 14.00
N TRP A 246 10.34 -2.47 14.52
CA TRP A 246 11.23 -3.37 15.26
C TRP A 246 10.85 -3.57 16.73
N ASP A 247 9.92 -2.76 17.24
CA ASP A 247 9.51 -2.77 18.63
C ASP A 247 8.33 -3.69 18.87
N THR A 248 8.23 -4.23 20.08
CA THR A 248 7.01 -4.92 20.52
C THR A 248 6.03 -3.90 21.09
N TRP A 249 4.78 -3.96 20.67
CA TRP A 249 3.74 -3.04 21.12
C TRP A 249 2.72 -3.73 22.02
N GLN A 250 2.27 -3.01 23.04
CA GLN A 250 1.18 -3.42 23.92
C GLN A 250 -0.09 -2.68 23.48
N ILE A 251 -1.07 -3.42 22.96
CA ILE A 251 -2.34 -2.87 22.47
C ILE A 251 -3.45 -3.22 23.45
N ASN A 252 -4.01 -2.21 24.11
CA ASN A 252 -5.14 -2.37 25.00
C ASN A 252 -6.45 -2.18 24.22
N LEU A 253 -7.19 -3.26 23.99
CA LEU A 253 -8.47 -3.21 23.28
C LEU A 253 -9.60 -2.89 24.25
N ASN A 254 -10.07 -1.63 24.24
CA ASN A 254 -11.30 -1.25 24.92
C ASN A 254 -12.48 -1.32 23.95
N ILE A 255 -13.26 -2.40 24.00
CA ILE A 255 -14.40 -2.65 23.13
C ILE A 255 -15.68 -2.56 23.98
N PRO A 256 -16.37 -1.39 24.03
CA PRO A 256 -17.55 -1.22 24.88
C PRO A 256 -18.69 -2.21 24.60
N SER A 257 -18.76 -2.71 23.36
CA SER A 257 -19.77 -3.65 22.88
C SER A 257 -19.35 -5.12 23.01
N LEU A 258 -18.25 -5.45 23.71
CA LEU A 258 -17.71 -6.81 23.79
C LEU A 258 -18.74 -7.84 24.28
N ALA A 259 -19.63 -7.44 25.19
CA ALA A 259 -20.68 -8.29 25.74
C ALA A 259 -21.73 -8.74 24.71
N ASN A 260 -21.79 -8.11 23.52
CA ASN A 260 -22.73 -8.46 22.46
C ASN A 260 -22.25 -9.63 21.58
N PHE A 261 -21.03 -10.10 21.78
CA PHE A 261 -20.42 -11.18 21.01
C PHE A 261 -20.33 -12.45 21.86
N ARG A 262 -20.45 -13.64 21.24
CA ARG A 262 -20.29 -14.93 21.92
C ARG A 262 -18.95 -15.60 21.65
N SER A 263 -18.27 -15.20 20.56
CA SER A 263 -17.00 -15.79 20.19
C SER A 263 -16.05 -14.78 19.56
N ALA A 264 -14.77 -15.06 19.68
CA ALA A 264 -13.71 -14.40 18.93
C ALA A 264 -12.83 -15.46 18.25
N THR A 265 -12.47 -15.20 17.01
CA THR A 265 -11.48 -16.00 16.27
C THR A 265 -10.34 -15.09 15.88
N GLU A 266 -9.12 -15.50 16.19
CA GLU A 266 -7.92 -14.82 15.75
C GLU A 266 -7.35 -15.51 14.52
N TYR A 267 -6.90 -14.72 13.56
CA TYR A 267 -6.24 -15.13 12.34
C TYR A 267 -4.83 -14.56 12.29
N GLY A 268 -3.89 -15.40 11.84
CA GLY A 268 -2.49 -15.06 11.61
C GLY A 268 -1.95 -15.78 10.38
N PHE A 269 -0.66 -15.57 10.10
CA PHE A 269 0.00 -16.26 9.00
C PHE A 269 0.39 -17.68 9.40
N GLY A 270 0.01 -18.65 8.59
CA GLY A 270 0.39 -20.05 8.72
C GLY A 270 1.29 -20.54 7.58
N ASP A 271 1.60 -21.83 7.61
CA ASP A 271 2.33 -22.48 6.50
C ASP A 271 1.40 -22.70 5.29
N GLY A 272 1.53 -21.83 4.29
CA GLY A 272 0.81 -21.94 3.03
C GLY A 272 -0.63 -21.41 3.02
N ASP A 273 -1.23 -21.06 4.17
CA ASP A 273 -2.50 -20.32 4.26
C ASP A 273 -2.62 -19.58 5.62
N LEU A 274 -3.70 -18.81 5.79
CA LEU A 274 -4.06 -18.21 7.08
C LEU A 274 -4.44 -19.29 8.10
N GLU A 275 -3.82 -19.22 9.28
CA GLU A 275 -4.20 -20.03 10.42
C GLU A 275 -5.22 -19.30 11.28
N SER A 276 -6.13 -20.05 11.89
CA SER A 276 -7.12 -19.51 12.81
C SER A 276 -7.12 -20.27 14.14
N ARG A 277 -7.40 -19.55 15.22
CA ARG A 277 -7.61 -20.14 16.54
C ARG A 277 -8.74 -19.45 17.29
N PRO A 278 -9.53 -20.19 18.08
CA PRO A 278 -10.47 -19.59 19.00
C PRO A 278 -9.74 -18.72 20.02
N LEU A 279 -10.29 -17.54 20.31
CA LEU A 279 -9.78 -16.62 21.31
C LEU A 279 -10.87 -16.40 22.38
N PRO A 280 -10.62 -16.72 23.66
CA PRO A 280 -11.58 -16.42 24.72
C PRO A 280 -11.90 -14.93 24.76
N LEU A 281 -13.18 -14.55 24.85
CA LEU A 281 -13.56 -13.12 24.85
C LEU A 281 -12.90 -12.33 25.98
N ASP A 282 -12.70 -12.95 27.14
CA ASP A 282 -12.05 -12.29 28.28
C ASP A 282 -10.57 -11.99 28.04
N SER A 283 -9.88 -12.72 27.14
CA SER A 283 -8.49 -12.39 26.81
C SER A 283 -8.39 -11.08 26.02
N LEU A 284 -9.46 -10.63 25.37
CA LEU A 284 -9.49 -9.33 24.69
C LEU A 284 -9.50 -8.14 25.65
N ARG A 285 -9.84 -8.36 26.93
CA ARG A 285 -9.77 -7.33 27.97
C ARG A 285 -8.34 -7.13 28.49
N SER A 286 -7.43 -8.05 28.15
CA SER A 286 -6.02 -7.96 28.50
C SER A 286 -5.23 -7.22 27.42
N SER A 287 -4.04 -6.74 27.77
CA SER A 287 -3.13 -6.15 26.78
C SER A 287 -2.71 -7.20 25.75
N TYR A 288 -2.86 -6.87 24.48
CA TYR A 288 -2.45 -7.68 23.35
C TYR A 288 -1.01 -7.35 22.96
N GLN A 289 -0.12 -8.34 22.92
CA GLN A 289 1.26 -8.13 22.49
C GLN A 289 1.36 -8.29 20.98
N LEU A 290 1.68 -7.20 20.28
CA LEU A 290 1.92 -7.22 18.85
C LEU A 290 3.44 -7.22 18.60
N GLN A 291 3.94 -8.36 18.14
CA GLN A 291 5.36 -8.57 17.92
C GLN A 291 5.87 -7.73 16.73
N PRO A 292 7.19 -7.52 16.59
CA PRO A 292 7.77 -6.91 15.41
C PRO A 292 7.33 -7.63 14.12
N PHE A 293 6.96 -6.87 13.09
CA PHE A 293 6.52 -7.37 11.78
C PHE A 293 5.43 -8.44 11.88
N ASP A 294 4.37 -8.08 12.61
CA ASP A 294 3.27 -8.98 12.92
C ASP A 294 1.94 -8.39 12.48
N VAL A 295 1.05 -9.26 12.01
CA VAL A 295 -0.31 -8.92 11.60
C VAL A 295 -1.27 -9.89 12.25
N ARG A 296 -2.32 -9.35 12.88
CA ARG A 296 -3.35 -10.12 13.55
C ARG A 296 -4.71 -9.58 13.18
N LEU A 297 -5.61 -10.48 12.82
CA LEU A 297 -7.02 -10.17 12.60
C LEU A 297 -7.84 -10.92 13.64
N ILE A 298 -8.66 -10.20 14.39
CA ILE A 298 -9.64 -10.77 15.32
C ILE A 298 -11.02 -10.54 14.74
N ILE A 299 -11.82 -11.59 14.58
CA ILE A 299 -13.22 -11.51 14.19
C ILE A 299 -14.08 -11.88 15.38
N LEU A 300 -14.93 -10.95 15.81
CA LEU A 300 -15.97 -11.16 16.81
C LEU A 300 -17.29 -11.52 16.14
N GLN A 301 -17.98 -12.51 16.69
CA GLN A 301 -19.24 -13.02 16.17
C GLN A 301 -20.32 -13.12 17.27
N PRO A 302 -21.62 -12.97 16.92
CA PRO A 302 -22.73 -13.03 17.86
C PRO A 302 -22.90 -14.34 18.60
#